data_AF-A0A9C9BUK5-F1
#
_entry.id   AF-A0A9C9BUK5-F1
#
_cell.length_a   1.000
_cell.length_b   1.000
_cell.length_c   1.000
_cell.angle_alpha   90.00
_cell.angle_beta   90.00
_cell.angle_gamma   90.00
#
_symmetry.space_group_name_H-M   'P 1'
#
loop_
_entity.id
_entity.type
_entity.pdbx_description
1 polymer ?
#
loop_
_entity_poly.entity_id
_entity_poly.type
_entity_poly.pdbx_seq_one_letter_code
_entity_poly.pdbx_strand_id
1 'polypeptide(L)'
;SQPPIKPLIDIPRMAEIAVNMLHQALGAFAEGDADLAYRIPEQDAEVDALYNQVNRELLTYMIGNPAIINRANYLMWVAHNLERMADRVSNICERAIYVATGKLIELDTPDDEWMRDLGVSITGEEIESVQGSKSASEKNLQEDEFADDDDEEDL
;
A
#
# COMPACT_ATOMS: atom_id res chain seq x y z
N SER A 1 -15.87 19.25 5.66
CA SER A 1 -15.14 17.97 5.69
C SER A 1 -15.59 17.19 6.92
N GLN A 2 -15.67 15.86 6.85
CA GLN A 2 -15.90 15.05 8.05
C GLN A 2 -14.66 15.09 8.95
N PRO A 3 -14.81 15.08 10.29
CA PRO A 3 -13.68 15.09 11.21
C PRO A 3 -12.85 13.81 11.04
N PRO A 4 -11.51 13.86 11.21
CA PRO A 4 -10.65 12.69 11.08
C PRO A 4 -11.05 11.59 12.09
N ILE A 5 -10.86 10.32 11.70
CA ILE A 5 -11.20 9.15 12.56
C ILE A 5 -10.38 9.17 13.85
N LYS A 6 -9.09 9.50 13.72
CA LYS A 6 -8.14 9.65 14.80
C LYS A 6 -7.16 10.78 14.47
N PRO A 7 -6.47 11.37 15.46
CA PRO A 7 -5.31 12.22 15.19
C PRO A 7 -4.30 11.48 14.31
N LEU A 8 -3.88 12.12 13.22
CA LEU A 8 -2.91 11.54 12.28
C LEU A 8 -1.50 11.84 12.81
N ILE A 9 -0.99 10.96 13.65
CA ILE A 9 0.37 11.06 14.23
C ILE A 9 1.31 10.07 13.54
N ASP A 10 0.92 8.80 13.49
CA ASP A 10 1.80 7.73 13.00
C ASP A 10 1.95 7.73 11.47
N ILE A 11 0.86 7.97 10.72
CA ILE A 11 0.92 8.00 9.24
C ILE A 11 1.87 9.10 8.73
N PRO A 12 1.81 10.36 9.22
CA PRO A 12 2.80 11.37 8.86
C PRO A 12 4.23 10.95 9.22
N ARG A 13 4.45 10.32 10.38
CA ARG A 13 5.77 9.82 10.78
C ARG A 13 6.27 8.72 9.84
N MET A 14 5.42 7.77 9.44
CA MET A 14 5.76 6.76 8.43
C MET A 14 6.21 7.43 7.12
N ALA A 15 5.49 8.47 6.68
CA ALA A 15 5.84 9.20 5.47
C ALA A 15 7.19 9.93 5.59
N GLU A 16 7.46 10.55 6.73
CA GLU A 16 8.76 11.20 6.99
C GLU A 16 9.92 10.20 6.92
N ILE A 17 9.77 9.03 7.54
CA ILE A 17 10.79 7.97 7.53
C ILE A 17 10.98 7.42 6.12
N ALA A 18 9.90 7.01 5.43
CA ALA A 18 9.99 6.43 4.09
C ALA A 18 10.60 7.40 3.06
N VAL A 19 10.23 8.69 3.11
CA VAL A 19 10.84 9.73 2.26
C VAL A 19 12.32 9.93 2.60
N ASN A 20 12.68 9.91 3.88
CA ASN A 20 14.06 10.03 4.31
C ASN A 20 14.92 8.84 3.85
N MET A 21 14.41 7.62 3.99
CA MET A 21 15.04 6.40 3.46
C MET A 21 15.29 6.55 1.96
N LEU A 22 14.28 6.97 1.18
CA LEU A 22 14.41 7.15 -0.26
C LEU A 22 15.50 8.17 -0.62
N HIS A 23 15.52 9.33 0.05
CA HIS A 23 16.55 10.34 -0.19
C HIS A 23 17.96 9.83 0.11
N GLN A 24 18.14 9.11 1.23
CA GLN A 24 19.42 8.51 1.57
C GLN A 24 19.85 7.45 0.55
N ALA A 25 18.92 6.61 0.09
CA ALA A 25 19.20 5.54 -0.86
C ALA A 25 19.61 6.08 -2.23
N LEU A 26 18.94 7.14 -2.69
CA LEU A 26 19.32 7.84 -3.92
C LEU A 26 20.70 8.52 -3.78
N GLY A 27 21.00 9.10 -2.62
CA GLY A 27 22.33 9.65 -2.31
C GLY A 27 23.42 8.57 -2.35
N ALA A 28 23.21 7.46 -1.63
CA ALA A 28 24.12 6.32 -1.60
C ALA A 28 24.38 5.75 -3.01
N PHE A 29 23.32 5.64 -3.82
CA PHE A 29 23.42 5.22 -5.20
C PHE A 29 24.25 6.18 -6.05
N ALA A 30 23.99 7.49 -5.94
CA ALA A 30 24.68 8.51 -6.74
C ALA A 30 26.17 8.63 -6.38
N GLU A 31 26.53 8.43 -5.12
CA GLU A 31 27.89 8.55 -4.60
C GLU A 31 28.67 7.22 -4.62
N GLY A 32 27.99 6.09 -4.90
CA GLY A 32 28.58 4.76 -4.81
C GLY A 32 28.90 4.32 -3.38
N ASP A 33 28.17 4.85 -2.39
CA ASP A 33 28.39 4.57 -0.97
C ASP A 33 27.64 3.30 -0.55
N ALA A 34 28.32 2.16 -0.68
CA ALA A 34 27.78 0.86 -0.29
C ALA A 34 27.53 0.74 1.23
N ASP A 35 28.32 1.43 2.07
CA ASP A 35 28.20 1.33 3.52
C ASP A 35 26.98 2.12 4.03
N LEU A 36 26.65 3.24 3.40
CA LEU A 36 25.39 3.93 3.64
C LEU A 36 24.20 3.09 3.17
N ALA A 37 24.25 2.57 1.94
CA ALA A 37 23.18 1.71 1.41
C ALA A 37 22.90 0.49 2.28
N TYR A 38 23.93 -0.12 2.90
CA TYR A 38 23.75 -1.27 3.79
C TYR A 38 22.96 -0.95 5.07
N ARG A 39 23.01 0.29 5.56
CA ARG A 39 22.40 0.69 6.84
C ARG A 39 20.97 1.21 6.71
N ILE A 40 20.58 1.70 5.53
CA ILE A 40 19.25 2.31 5.33
C ILE A 40 18.10 1.32 5.62
N PRO A 41 18.16 0.04 5.19
CA PRO A 41 17.07 -0.91 5.46
C PRO A 41 16.77 -1.12 6.95
N GLU A 42 17.70 -0.83 7.87
CA GLU A 42 17.44 -0.91 9.31
C GLU A 42 16.32 0.05 9.77
N GLN A 43 16.03 1.10 9.00
CA GLN A 43 14.95 2.05 9.27
C GLN A 43 13.56 1.49 8.94
N ASP A 44 13.48 0.45 8.11
CA ASP A 44 12.22 -0.17 7.65
C ASP A 44 11.43 -0.77 8.82
N ALA A 45 12.14 -1.37 9.78
CA ALA A 45 11.53 -1.93 10.99
C ALA A 45 10.70 -0.92 11.79
N GLU A 46 11.06 0.37 11.74
CA GLU A 46 10.25 1.43 12.36
C GLU A 46 8.96 1.69 11.57
N VAL A 47 9.03 1.68 10.24
CA VAL A 47 7.86 1.83 9.35
C VAL A 47 6.89 0.68 9.56
N ASP A 48 7.38 -0.55 9.63
CA ASP A 48 6.58 -1.76 9.91
C ASP A 48 5.89 -1.70 11.27
N ALA A 49 6.62 -1.29 12.31
CA ALA A 49 6.07 -1.14 13.65
C ALA A 49 4.91 -0.12 13.67
N LEU A 50 5.09 1.01 12.98
CA LEU A 50 4.07 2.06 12.85
C LEU A 50 2.88 1.58 12.01
N TYR A 51 3.11 0.87 10.90
CA TYR A 51 2.05 0.26 10.10
C TYR A 51 1.19 -0.66 10.95
N ASN A 52 1.83 -1.58 11.68
CA ASN A 52 1.14 -2.52 12.56
C ASN A 52 0.35 -1.83 13.67
N GLN A 53 0.87 -0.73 14.23
CA GLN A 53 0.16 0.09 15.20
C GLN A 53 -1.09 0.75 14.58
N VAL A 54 -0.93 1.41 13.43
CA VAL A 54 -2.03 2.04 12.69
C VAL A 54 -3.11 1.03 12.36
N ASN A 55 -2.72 -0.17 11.92
CA ASN A 55 -3.65 -1.24 11.59
C ASN A 55 -4.51 -1.65 12.80
N ARG A 56 -3.88 -1.97 13.94
CA ARG A 56 -4.59 -2.35 15.18
C ARG A 56 -5.53 -1.25 15.69
N GLU A 57 -5.08 0.00 15.64
CA GLU A 57 -5.91 1.14 16.04
C GLU A 57 -7.14 1.28 15.13
N LEU A 58 -6.95 1.29 13.81
CA LEU A 58 -8.04 1.44 12.85
C LEU A 58 -9.06 0.30 12.96
N LEU A 59 -8.61 -0.94 13.18
CA LEU A 59 -9.51 -2.07 13.45
C LEU A 59 -10.36 -1.84 14.70
N THR A 60 -9.75 -1.33 15.77
CA THR A 60 -10.48 -0.99 17.01
C THR A 60 -11.54 0.08 16.78
N TYR A 61 -11.22 1.12 16.00
CA TYR A 61 -12.18 2.15 15.60
C TYR A 61 -13.33 1.59 14.75
N MET A 62 -13.04 0.70 13.79
CA MET A 62 -14.04 0.06 12.94
C MET A 62 -15.01 -0.81 13.75
N ILE A 63 -14.52 -1.57 14.73
CA ILE A 63 -15.35 -2.38 15.64
C ILE A 63 -16.27 -1.48 16.48
N GLY A 64 -15.75 -0.36 16.99
CA GLY A 64 -16.53 0.58 17.80
C GLY A 64 -17.59 1.37 17.00
N ASN A 65 -17.37 1.57 15.70
CA ASN A 65 -18.31 2.26 14.83
C ASN A 65 -18.21 1.76 13.37
N PRO A 66 -19.06 0.82 12.94
CA PRO A 66 -19.03 0.32 11.56
C PRO A 66 -19.24 1.39 10.47
N ALA A 67 -19.86 2.53 10.78
CA ALA A 67 -20.10 3.59 9.81
C ALA A 67 -18.82 4.25 9.28
N ILE A 68 -17.67 4.05 9.94
CA ILE A 68 -16.38 4.61 9.50
C ILE A 68 -15.50 3.62 8.71
N ILE A 69 -15.94 2.38 8.48
CA ILE A 69 -15.14 1.32 7.82
C ILE A 69 -14.50 1.80 6.52
N ASN A 70 -15.27 2.39 5.60
CA ASN A 70 -14.73 2.84 4.31
C ASN A 70 -13.61 3.88 4.49
N ARG A 71 -13.77 4.78 5.46
CA ARG A 71 -12.79 5.84 5.73
C ARG A 71 -11.55 5.30 6.42
N ALA A 72 -11.72 4.34 7.33
CA ALA A 72 -10.61 3.66 8.00
C ALA A 72 -9.83 2.81 7.00
N ASN A 73 -10.52 2.17 6.05
CA ASN A 73 -9.89 1.42 4.96
C ASN A 73 -9.00 2.31 4.09
N TYR A 74 -9.43 3.54 3.74
CA TYR A 74 -8.56 4.48 3.03
C TYR A 74 -7.28 4.82 3.80
N LEU A 75 -7.35 4.99 5.12
CA LEU A 75 -6.17 5.23 5.93
C LEU A 75 -5.26 3.98 5.99
N MET A 76 -5.85 2.78 6.01
CA MET A 76 -5.11 1.53 5.93
C MET A 76 -4.31 1.43 4.61
N TRP A 77 -4.96 1.75 3.49
CA TRP A 77 -4.30 1.80 2.19
C TRP A 77 -3.16 2.81 2.16
N VAL A 78 -3.33 3.99 2.75
CA VAL A 78 -2.23 4.96 2.86
C VAL A 78 -1.06 4.38 3.65
N ALA A 79 -1.31 3.80 4.82
CA ALA A 79 -0.25 3.21 5.65
C ALA A 79 0.47 2.05 4.93
N HIS A 80 -0.28 1.17 4.26
CA HIS A 80 0.28 0.08 3.47
C HIS A 80 1.16 0.59 2.32
N ASN A 81 0.73 1.63 1.59
CA ASN A 81 1.55 2.20 0.52
C ASN A 81 2.86 2.81 1.04
N LEU A 82 2.89 3.30 2.28
CA LEU A 82 4.11 3.82 2.91
C LEU A 82 5.07 2.70 3.33
N GLU A 83 4.56 1.60 3.86
CA GLU A 83 5.35 0.40 4.14
C GLU A 83 5.93 -0.18 2.84
N ARG A 84 5.09 -0.40 1.82
CA ARG A 84 5.56 -0.83 0.48
C ARG A 84 6.57 0.13 -0.17
N MET A 85 6.54 1.42 0.18
CA MET A 85 7.54 2.38 -0.28
C MET A 85 8.88 2.13 0.40
N ALA A 86 8.89 1.87 1.72
CA ALA A 86 10.09 1.60 2.50
C ALA A 86 10.76 0.28 2.08
N ASP A 87 10.01 -0.81 1.89
CA ASP A 87 10.51 -2.06 1.30
C ASP A 87 11.17 -1.84 -0.08
N ARG A 88 10.51 -1.07 -0.96
CA ARG A 88 11.07 -0.73 -2.28
C ARG A 88 12.36 0.08 -2.17
N VAL A 89 12.56 0.84 -1.10
CA VAL A 89 13.82 1.53 -0.84
C VAL A 89 14.91 0.55 -0.43
N SER A 90 14.61 -0.46 0.38
CA SER A 90 15.55 -1.55 0.70
C SER A 90 16.05 -2.24 -0.57
N ASN A 91 15.13 -2.54 -1.49
CA ASN A 91 15.44 -3.04 -2.83
C ASN A 91 16.33 -2.09 -3.66
N ILE A 92 16.20 -0.77 -3.52
CA ILE A 92 17.09 0.21 -4.17
C ILE A 92 18.50 0.16 -3.54
N CYS A 93 18.58 -0.01 -2.23
CA CYS A 93 19.85 -0.11 -1.51
C CYS A 93 20.65 -1.34 -1.94
N GLU A 94 20.02 -2.49 -2.12
CA GLU A 94 20.66 -3.70 -2.69
C GLU A 94 21.30 -3.41 -4.05
N ARG A 95 20.58 -2.67 -4.91
CA ARG A 95 21.05 -2.30 -6.25
C ARG A 95 22.19 -1.28 -6.18
N ALA A 96 22.14 -0.34 -5.24
CA ALA A 96 23.24 0.58 -5.00
C ALA A 96 24.52 -0.15 -4.58
N ILE A 97 24.41 -1.13 -3.67
CA ILE A 97 25.54 -1.96 -3.24
C ILE A 97 26.07 -2.81 -4.39
N TYR A 98 25.19 -3.38 -5.21
CA TYR A 98 25.59 -4.13 -6.39
C TYR A 98 26.38 -3.27 -7.37
N VAL A 99 25.90 -2.05 -7.67
CA VAL A 99 26.59 -1.13 -8.58
C VAL A 99 27.96 -0.71 -8.01
N ALA A 100 28.06 -0.46 -6.71
CA ALA A 100 29.30 -0.04 -6.07
C ALA A 100 30.34 -1.18 -5.92
N THR A 101 29.90 -2.41 -5.67
CA THR A 101 30.78 -3.52 -5.24
C THR A 101 30.85 -4.69 -6.22
N GLY A 102 29.93 -4.78 -7.17
CA GLY A 102 29.74 -5.92 -8.06
C GLY A 102 29.15 -7.16 -7.39
N LYS A 103 28.76 -7.10 -6.12
CA LYS A 103 28.19 -8.23 -5.37
C LYS A 103 26.69 -8.05 -5.19
N LEU A 104 25.92 -9.05 -5.62
CA LEU A 104 24.49 -9.09 -5.32
C LEU A 104 24.32 -9.59 -3.90
N ILE A 105 23.60 -8.82 -3.10
CA ILE A 105 23.22 -9.18 -1.74
C ILE A 105 21.71 -9.01 -1.60
N GLU A 106 21.10 -9.85 -0.78
CA GLU A 106 19.74 -9.67 -0.30
C GLU A 106 19.86 -9.04 1.09
N LEU A 107 19.29 -7.85 1.25
CA LEU A 107 19.19 -7.14 2.52
C LEU A 107 17.91 -7.50 3.26
N ASP A 108 16.96 -8.13 2.55
CA ASP A 108 15.67 -8.52 3.10
C ASP A 108 15.66 -9.91 3.74
N THR A 109 14.90 -10.04 4.83
CA THR A 109 14.11 -11.22 5.23
C THR A 109 13.18 -10.84 6.41
N PRO A 110 11.93 -11.35 6.51
CA PRO A 110 11.03 -11.94 5.52
C PRO A 110 9.77 -11.08 5.29
N ASP A 111 9.47 -10.78 4.03
CA ASP A 111 8.12 -10.42 3.59
C ASP A 111 7.04 -11.39 4.15
N ASP A 112 5.91 -10.81 4.55
CA ASP A 112 4.64 -11.46 4.93
C ASP A 112 4.50 -12.13 6.32
N GLU A 113 5.09 -11.59 7.39
CA GLU A 113 4.70 -12.04 8.75
C GLU A 113 3.25 -11.68 9.11
N TRP A 114 2.70 -10.57 8.60
CA TRP A 114 1.33 -10.16 8.93
C TRP A 114 0.25 -11.10 8.38
N MET A 115 0.47 -11.73 7.22
CA MET A 115 -0.43 -12.76 6.68
C MET A 115 -0.20 -14.13 7.31
N ARG A 116 1.06 -14.46 7.65
CA ARG A 116 1.40 -15.71 8.35
C ARG A 116 0.87 -15.75 9.78
N ASP A 117 1.01 -14.67 10.54
CA ASP A 117 0.55 -14.58 11.93
C ASP A 117 -0.97 -14.55 12.07
N LEU A 118 -1.66 -14.08 11.03
CA LEU A 118 -3.13 -14.15 10.94
C LEU A 118 -3.63 -15.48 10.36
N GLY A 119 -2.75 -16.36 9.87
CA GLY A 119 -3.12 -17.61 9.21
C GLY A 119 -3.93 -17.41 7.92
N VAL A 120 -3.85 -16.24 7.28
CA VAL A 120 -4.61 -15.90 6.08
C VAL A 120 -3.76 -16.20 4.85
N SER A 121 -4.03 -17.32 4.20
CA SER A 121 -3.54 -17.62 2.85
C SER A 121 -4.64 -17.26 1.85
N ILE A 122 -4.54 -16.10 1.19
CA ILE A 122 -5.42 -15.80 0.05
C ILE A 122 -4.97 -16.72 -1.08
N THR A 123 -5.72 -17.80 -1.33
CA THR A 123 -5.54 -18.59 -2.54
C THR A 123 -6.14 -17.82 -3.72
N GLY A 124 -5.58 -18.00 -4.93
CA GLY A 124 -5.98 -17.24 -6.12
C GLY A 124 -7.47 -17.29 -6.47
N GLU A 125 -8.25 -18.22 -5.91
CA GLU A 125 -9.71 -18.30 -6.07
C GLU A 125 -10.47 -17.18 -5.36
N GLU A 126 -9.96 -16.62 -4.26
CA GLU A 126 -10.70 -15.61 -3.47
C GLU A 126 -10.72 -14.23 -4.16
N ILE A 127 -9.69 -13.90 -4.94
CA ILE A 127 -9.58 -12.62 -5.67
C ILE A 127 -10.61 -12.52 -6.81
N GLU A 128 -10.95 -13.64 -7.46
CA GLU A 128 -11.95 -13.68 -8.53
C GLU A 128 -13.37 -13.41 -7.99
N SER A 129 -13.68 -13.83 -6.75
CA SER A 129 -15.00 -13.62 -6.14
C SER A 129 -15.32 -12.14 -5.84
N VAL A 130 -14.29 -11.34 -5.53
CA VAL A 130 -14.41 -9.90 -5.24
C VAL A 130 -14.51 -9.08 -6.52
N GLN A 131 -13.89 -9.51 -7.62
CA GLN A 131 -14.02 -8.87 -8.93
C GLN A 131 -15.36 -9.21 -9.62
N GLY A 132 -15.88 -10.42 -9.39
CA GLY A 132 -17.18 -10.84 -9.93
C GLY A 132 -18.37 -10.02 -9.39
N SER A 133 -18.27 -9.46 -8.18
CA SER A 133 -19.34 -8.67 -7.56
C SER A 133 -19.40 -7.21 -8.06
N LYS A 134 -18.30 -6.65 -8.60
CA LYS A 134 -18.33 -5.35 -9.32
C LYS A 134 -19.00 -5.45 -10.69
N SER A 135 -18.79 -6.54 -11.42
CA SER A 135 -19.36 -6.78 -12.76
C SER A 135 -20.90 -6.77 -12.79
N ALA A 136 -21.55 -7.21 -11.71
CA ALA A 136 -23.02 -7.27 -11.64
C ALA A 136 -23.70 -5.90 -11.41
N SER A 137 -22.99 -4.92 -10.83
CA SER A 137 -23.55 -3.59 -10.52
C SER A 137 -23.31 -2.57 -11.63
N GLU A 138 -22.30 -2.75 -12.49
CA GLU A 138 -22.03 -1.88 -13.64
C GLU A 138 -22.84 -2.25 -14.90
N LYS A 139 -23.44 -3.44 -14.97
CA LYS A 139 -24.28 -3.85 -16.11
C LYS A 139 -25.70 -3.29 -16.12
N ASN A 140 -26.21 -2.76 -14.99
CA ASN A 140 -27.59 -2.25 -14.89
C ASN A 140 -27.73 -0.74 -15.15
N LEU A 141 -26.69 -0.08 -15.68
CA LEU A 141 -26.70 1.37 -15.95
C LEU A 141 -26.47 1.71 -17.44
N GLN A 142 -26.43 0.72 -18.34
CA GLN A 142 -26.20 0.94 -19.78
C GLN A 142 -27.34 0.48 -20.69
N GLU A 143 -28.47 -0.01 -20.16
CA GLU A 143 -29.61 -0.46 -20.99
C GLU A 143 -30.77 0.55 -21.11
N ASP A 144 -30.70 1.72 -20.47
CA ASP A 144 -31.81 2.72 -20.48
C ASP A 144 -31.54 3.98 -21.34
N GLU A 145 -30.54 3.99 -22.24
CA GLU A 145 -30.18 5.19 -23.03
C GLU A 145 -30.33 5.04 -24.57
N PHE A 146 -31.12 4.08 -25.06
CA PHE A 146 -31.41 3.92 -26.49
C PHE A 146 -32.88 3.57 -26.78
N ALA A 147 -33.81 4.35 -26.26
CA ALA A 147 -35.18 4.36 -26.75
C ALA A 147 -35.62 5.81 -26.94
N ASP A 148 -35.89 6.16 -28.21
CA ASP A 148 -36.74 7.26 -28.73
C ASP A 148 -36.00 8.11 -29.78
N ASP A 149 -36.26 7.76 -31.06
CA ASP A 149 -36.58 8.65 -32.19
C ASP A 149 -36.17 8.00 -33.53
N ASP A 150 -36.96 7.02 -33.98
CA ASP A 150 -37.04 6.59 -35.38
C ASP A 150 -38.53 6.47 -35.73
N ASP A 151 -39.22 7.62 -35.85
CA ASP A 151 -40.49 7.77 -36.55
C ASP A 151 -40.28 8.83 -37.65
N GLU A 152 -40.01 8.37 -38.87
CA GLU A 152 -40.58 8.85 -40.16
C GLU A 152 -39.64 8.54 -41.34
N GLU A 153 -39.89 7.40 -42.01
CA GLU A 153 -39.71 7.25 -43.45
C GLU A 153 -40.99 6.62 -44.02
N ASP A 154 -41.84 7.42 -44.70
CA ASP A 154 -42.16 7.23 -46.13
C ASP A 154 -43.35 8.09 -46.63
N LEU A 155 -43.14 8.66 -47.83
CA LEU A 155 -44.04 9.26 -48.84
C LEU A 155 -44.16 10.79 -48.94
#